data_AF-A0A1R2BRF3-F1
#
_entry.id   AF-A0A1R2BRF3-F1
#
_cell.length_a   1.000
_cell.length_b   1.000
_cell.length_c   1.000
_cell.angle_alpha   90.00
_cell.angle_beta   90.00
_cell.angle_gamma   90.00
#
_symmetry.space_group_name_H-M   'P 1'
#
loop_
_entity.id
_entity.type
_entity.pdbx_description
1 polymer ?
#
loop_
_entity_poly.entity_id
_entity_poly.type
_entity_poly.pdbx_seq_one_letter_code
_entity_poly.pdbx_strand_id
1 'polypeptide(L)'
;MNSSNTLCIIASFLDYRTLAVFSTINKLFHKISQSSELWKALVLIEYFGDYIFFGYFSLRDNYKGEYKRKFRQDIPNWKNMLKKRVISQRKWARLKGIGLPQGYCTELAKELYFALYLPDIPLPALTCESLSFLTIFQNLLAQVIYPPAFGFFSDPRAYLPDLSEECFNHSYQELLQPSSKEFLYSIRWHIPSVLISNPSQTLPLLIKIAKYIQIAIEIHCQTTYAVLSEVKNQIDFLSEYSRRWEAFSASMYMVEEKFAMITFSINSAYTSVQGHYPNCPEFSIYRLMGIFWRRIVLDPIRSEIHDIILKLFQTQRKRTGSTLIQSDITDNTNINDPEYLLIKAIQCLVDFGVHERSLPFIYHSKFVPKGFYEKIHNDIVEMTYEYYMSLKVHGYKNRKQVYKKDLELIKRVFLPCTWDKAVKIRAKVEIEDMEKRFLKEFSEFTMFDLPSHQMNELVCSPFGNMLIKNELGIESSQKVKSFIGYLICRNRIEEIIDYNEFVMYI
;
A
#
# COMPACT_ATOMS: atom_id res chain seq x y z
N MET A 1 -6.66 -22.09 -34.72
CA MET A 1 -5.58 -21.25 -35.31
C MET A 1 -4.28 -21.63 -34.63
N ASN A 2 -3.24 -21.99 -35.38
CA ASN A 2 -2.01 -22.60 -34.82
C ASN A 2 -1.26 -21.61 -33.91
N SER A 3 -1.36 -21.82 -32.60
CA SER A 3 -0.58 -21.14 -31.55
C SER A 3 0.93 -21.20 -31.80
N SER A 4 1.38 -22.24 -32.51
CA SER A 4 2.75 -22.43 -32.99
C SER A 4 3.27 -21.28 -33.85
N ASN A 5 2.47 -20.72 -34.77
CA ASN A 5 2.96 -19.70 -35.70
C ASN A 5 3.08 -18.33 -35.01
N THR A 6 2.15 -18.00 -34.12
CA THR A 6 2.19 -16.77 -33.32
C THR A 6 3.36 -16.78 -32.34
N LEU A 7 3.65 -17.94 -31.72
CA LEU A 7 4.79 -18.10 -30.80
C LEU A 7 6.14 -18.04 -31.53
N CYS A 8 6.25 -18.58 -32.75
CA CYS A 8 7.46 -18.43 -33.58
C CYS A 8 7.70 -16.98 -34.02
N ILE A 9 6.63 -16.25 -34.35
CA ILE A 9 6.72 -14.81 -34.67
C ILE A 9 7.17 -14.03 -33.44
N ILE A 10 6.56 -14.25 -32.27
CA ILE A 10 6.95 -13.59 -31.02
C ILE A 10 8.41 -13.92 -30.64
N ALA A 11 8.81 -15.20 -30.70
CA ALA A 11 10.17 -15.63 -30.39
C ALA A 11 11.23 -15.03 -31.33
N SER A 12 10.87 -14.70 -32.58
CA SER A 12 11.80 -14.09 -33.54
C SER A 12 12.18 -12.63 -33.22
N PHE A 13 11.45 -11.96 -32.33
CA PHE A 13 11.71 -10.58 -31.90
C PHE A 13 12.34 -10.48 -30.50
N LEU A 14 12.56 -11.60 -29.81
CA LEU A 14 13.07 -11.61 -28.45
C LEU A 14 14.58 -11.84 -28.42
N ASP A 15 15.29 -11.08 -27.60
CA ASP A 15 16.69 -11.41 -27.31
C ASP A 15 16.80 -12.75 -26.55
N TYR A 16 17.99 -13.35 -26.59
CA TYR A 16 18.24 -14.68 -26.01
C TYR A 16 17.85 -14.77 -24.52
N ARG A 17 17.97 -13.66 -23.78
CA ARG A 17 17.65 -13.58 -22.35
C ARG A 17 16.13 -13.58 -22.13
N THR A 18 15.39 -12.87 -22.95
CA THR A 18 13.93 -12.77 -22.92
C THR A 18 13.26 -14.06 -23.43
N LEU A 19 13.90 -14.73 -24.39
CA LEU A 19 13.46 -16.03 -24.94
C LEU A 19 13.60 -17.17 -23.90
N ALA A 20 14.64 -17.11 -23.06
CA ALA A 20 14.83 -18.02 -21.93
C ALA A 20 13.77 -17.81 -20.83
N VAL A 21 13.44 -16.55 -20.49
CA VAL A 21 12.37 -16.20 -19.54
C VAL A 21 11.01 -16.63 -20.07
N PHE A 22 10.73 -16.36 -21.35
CA PHE A 22 9.47 -16.75 -22.01
C PHE A 22 9.29 -18.28 -22.08
N SER A 23 10.37 -19.03 -22.35
CA SER A 23 10.38 -20.50 -22.30
C SER A 23 10.10 -21.04 -20.90
N THR A 24 10.60 -20.36 -19.86
CA THR A 24 10.42 -20.76 -18.47
C THR A 24 9.01 -20.48 -17.96
N ILE A 25 8.43 -19.32 -18.31
CA ILE A 25 7.03 -18.95 -18.02
C ILE A 25 6.08 -19.91 -18.74
N ASN A 26 6.33 -20.24 -20.01
CA ASN A 26 5.49 -21.22 -20.73
C ASN A 26 5.59 -22.64 -20.15
N LYS A 27 6.78 -23.09 -19.71
CA LYS A 27 6.93 -24.37 -19.01
C LYS A 27 6.21 -24.39 -17.66
N LEU A 28 6.15 -23.26 -16.96
CA LEU A 28 5.39 -23.11 -15.71
C LEU A 28 3.88 -23.15 -15.99
N PHE A 29 3.41 -22.41 -16.99
CA PHE A 29 2.02 -22.37 -17.43
C PHE A 29 1.52 -23.75 -17.88
N HIS A 30 2.33 -24.49 -18.62
CA HIS A 30 1.99 -25.81 -19.14
C HIS A 30 2.07 -26.93 -18.08
N LYS A 31 2.85 -26.74 -17.01
CA LYS A 31 2.89 -27.66 -15.84
C LYS A 31 1.76 -27.39 -14.84
N ILE A 32 1.38 -26.13 -14.64
CA ILE A 32 0.26 -25.73 -13.76
C ILE A 32 -1.08 -26.16 -14.36
N SER A 33 -1.23 -26.08 -15.68
CA SER A 33 -2.45 -26.53 -16.37
C SER A 33 -2.66 -28.05 -16.32
N GLN A 34 -1.70 -28.84 -15.83
CA GLN A 34 -1.75 -30.31 -15.79
C GLN A 34 -1.64 -30.93 -14.39
N SER A 35 -1.60 -30.16 -13.30
CA SER A 35 -1.35 -30.72 -11.95
C SER A 35 -2.60 -30.86 -11.06
N SER A 36 -2.63 -31.93 -10.25
CA SER A 36 -3.73 -32.29 -9.33
C SER A 36 -3.94 -31.26 -8.21
N GLU A 37 -5.15 -31.20 -7.65
CA GLU A 37 -5.57 -30.32 -6.53
C GLU A 37 -4.57 -30.16 -5.36
N LEU A 38 -3.74 -31.18 -5.09
CA LEU A 38 -2.67 -31.13 -4.08
C LEU A 38 -1.61 -30.06 -4.36
N TRP A 39 -1.25 -29.84 -5.63
CA TRP A 39 -0.24 -28.85 -6.03
C TRP A 39 -0.78 -27.43 -6.03
N LYS A 40 -2.08 -27.24 -6.34
CA LYS A 40 -2.76 -25.96 -6.11
C LYS A 40 -2.73 -25.60 -4.63
N ALA A 41 -3.04 -26.57 -3.76
CA ALA A 41 -2.94 -26.37 -2.31
C ALA A 41 -1.52 -26.02 -1.85
N LEU A 42 -0.48 -26.68 -2.39
CA LEU A 42 0.91 -26.37 -2.04
C LEU A 42 1.38 -25.00 -2.55
N VAL A 43 1.01 -24.61 -3.78
CA VAL A 43 1.30 -23.27 -4.33
C VAL A 43 0.55 -22.19 -3.55
N LEU A 44 -0.69 -22.46 -3.12
CA LEU A 44 -1.46 -21.56 -2.26
C LEU A 44 -0.85 -21.45 -0.86
N ILE A 45 -0.33 -22.54 -0.30
CA ILE A 45 0.40 -22.53 0.99
C ILE A 45 1.73 -21.79 0.86
N GLU A 46 2.43 -21.92 -0.26
CA GLU A 46 3.77 -21.35 -0.47
C GLU A 46 3.75 -19.86 -0.81
N TYR A 47 2.80 -19.41 -1.64
CA TYR A 47 2.69 -18.00 -2.02
C TYR A 47 1.80 -17.18 -1.11
N PHE A 48 0.78 -17.83 -0.55
CA PHE A 48 -0.22 -17.13 0.21
C PHE A 48 -0.21 -17.58 1.67
N GLY A 49 0.51 -18.60 2.13
CA GLY A 49 0.49 -19.05 3.54
C GLY A 49 -0.73 -19.92 3.89
N ASP A 50 -0.70 -20.58 5.05
CA ASP A 50 -1.68 -21.61 5.44
C ASP A 50 -3.07 -21.01 5.75
N TYR A 51 -3.98 -20.94 4.76
CA TYR A 51 -5.31 -20.33 4.90
C TYR A 51 -6.34 -21.18 5.64
N ILE A 52 -5.98 -22.31 6.24
CA ILE A 52 -6.88 -23.31 6.87
C ILE A 52 -8.01 -22.73 7.77
N PHE A 53 -7.94 -21.48 8.20
CA PHE A 53 -8.87 -20.79 9.08
C PHE A 53 -10.34 -20.65 8.64
N PHE A 54 -10.71 -20.67 7.36
CA PHE A 54 -12.16 -20.69 7.00
C PHE A 54 -12.65 -22.01 6.40
N GLY A 55 -11.75 -22.85 5.88
CA GLY A 55 -12.04 -24.17 5.32
C GLY A 55 -12.35 -25.26 6.35
N TYR A 56 -12.02 -25.04 7.63
CA TYR A 56 -12.15 -26.10 8.63
C TYR A 56 -13.48 -26.23 9.37
N PHE A 57 -14.54 -25.59 8.87
CA PHE A 57 -15.88 -25.75 9.46
C PHE A 57 -17.01 -26.00 8.44
N SER A 58 -16.66 -26.24 7.18
CA SER A 58 -17.49 -26.96 6.20
C SER A 58 -16.57 -27.25 5.01
N LEU A 59 -16.04 -28.46 4.85
CA LEU A 59 -16.75 -29.58 4.23
C LEU A 59 -15.94 -30.86 4.48
N ARG A 60 -16.60 -31.89 5.02
CA ARG A 60 -16.16 -33.30 5.19
C ARG A 60 -15.06 -33.61 6.22
N ASP A 61 -15.31 -34.71 6.92
CA ASP A 61 -14.69 -35.22 8.14
C ASP A 61 -13.26 -35.79 8.05
N ASN A 62 -12.40 -35.40 7.09
CA ASN A 62 -11.21 -36.23 6.79
C ASN A 62 -9.82 -35.63 7.03
N TYR A 63 -9.65 -34.51 7.75
CA TYR A 63 -8.31 -34.10 8.18
C TYR A 63 -8.05 -34.28 9.69
N LYS A 64 -6.87 -34.87 9.95
CA LYS A 64 -6.43 -35.58 11.16
C LYS A 64 -6.36 -34.72 12.43
N GLY A 65 -6.69 -35.34 13.57
CA GLY A 65 -7.02 -34.72 14.87
C GLY A 65 -5.93 -33.98 15.66
N GLU A 66 -4.69 -33.90 15.20
CA GLU A 66 -3.63 -33.16 15.91
C GLU A 66 -3.74 -31.63 15.74
N TYR A 67 -4.03 -31.15 14.53
CA TYR A 67 -4.15 -29.71 14.26
C TYR A 67 -5.41 -29.09 14.90
N LYS A 68 -6.52 -29.86 14.96
CA LYS A 68 -7.73 -29.46 15.71
C LYS A 68 -7.46 -29.27 17.21
N ARG A 69 -6.44 -29.92 17.78
CA ARG A 69 -6.07 -29.80 19.21
C ARG A 69 -5.21 -28.55 19.47
N LYS A 70 -4.15 -28.32 18.69
CA LYS A 70 -3.28 -27.12 18.83
C LYS A 70 -4.05 -25.81 18.65
N PHE A 71 -4.87 -25.71 17.59
CA PHE A 71 -5.70 -24.52 17.33
C PHE A 71 -6.63 -24.12 18.49
N ARG A 72 -7.23 -25.12 19.16
CA ARG A 72 -8.15 -24.88 20.29
C ARG A 72 -7.43 -24.44 21.57
N GLN A 73 -6.12 -24.62 21.63
CA GLN A 73 -5.27 -24.26 22.77
C GLN A 73 -4.59 -22.90 22.55
N ASP A 74 -4.24 -22.57 21.30
CA ASP A 74 -3.34 -21.46 21.01
C ASP A 74 -4.04 -20.13 20.62
N ILE A 75 -5.34 -20.14 20.31
CA ILE A 75 -6.05 -18.91 19.89
C ILE A 75 -6.99 -18.40 20.98
N PRO A 76 -6.74 -17.19 21.52
CA PRO A 76 -7.64 -16.57 22.48
C PRO A 76 -9.07 -16.43 21.93
N ASN A 77 -10.07 -16.69 22.78
CA ASN A 77 -11.50 -16.46 22.47
C ASN A 77 -12.10 -17.23 21.28
N TRP A 78 -11.46 -18.30 20.77
CA TRP A 78 -11.98 -19.06 19.62
C TRP A 78 -13.42 -19.59 19.80
N LYS A 79 -13.81 -19.95 21.03
CA LYS A 79 -15.18 -20.39 21.34
C LYS A 79 -16.21 -19.30 21.08
N ASN A 80 -15.89 -18.06 21.43
CA ASN A 80 -16.79 -16.92 21.21
C ASN A 80 -16.90 -16.61 19.70
N MET A 81 -15.79 -16.68 18.97
CA MET A 81 -15.79 -16.50 17.51
C MET A 81 -16.61 -17.59 16.81
N LEU A 82 -16.50 -18.85 17.23
CA LEU A 82 -17.33 -19.95 16.73
C LEU A 82 -18.82 -19.70 17.00
N LYS A 83 -19.16 -19.24 18.21
CA LYS A 83 -20.54 -18.87 18.57
C LYS A 83 -21.07 -17.76 17.66
N LYS A 84 -20.28 -16.70 17.42
CA LYS A 84 -20.65 -15.61 16.50
C LYS A 84 -20.86 -16.12 15.07
N ARG A 85 -20.01 -17.02 14.57
CA ARG A 85 -20.16 -17.65 13.26
C ARG A 85 -21.46 -18.45 13.15
N VAL A 86 -21.76 -19.31 14.11
CA VAL A 86 -23.00 -20.09 14.12
C VAL A 86 -24.23 -19.18 14.14
N ILE A 87 -24.17 -18.09 14.92
CA ILE A 87 -25.24 -17.07 14.91
C ILE A 87 -25.36 -16.42 13.54
N SER A 88 -24.25 -16.07 12.89
CA SER A 88 -24.24 -15.52 11.52
C SER A 88 -24.88 -16.47 10.52
N GLN A 89 -24.50 -17.76 10.53
CA GLN A 89 -25.09 -18.78 9.64
C GLN A 89 -26.60 -18.94 9.87
N ARG A 90 -27.06 -18.92 11.13
CA ARG A 90 -28.49 -18.95 11.46
C ARG A 90 -29.21 -17.70 10.96
N LYS A 91 -28.58 -16.54 11.02
CA LYS A 91 -29.12 -15.28 10.49
C LYS A 91 -29.31 -15.34 8.97
N TRP A 92 -28.31 -15.84 8.23
CA TRP A 92 -28.42 -16.10 6.78
C TRP A 92 -29.53 -17.10 6.44
N ALA A 93 -29.63 -18.20 7.21
CA ALA A 93 -30.68 -19.20 7.01
C ALA A 93 -32.11 -18.64 7.22
N ARG A 94 -32.27 -17.62 8.07
CA ARG A 94 -33.56 -16.93 8.29
C ARG A 94 -33.97 -16.02 7.13
N LEU A 95 -33.09 -15.71 6.18
CA LEU A 95 -33.48 -15.00 4.95
C LEU A 95 -34.16 -15.92 3.94
N LYS A 96 -34.12 -17.24 4.16
CA LYS A 96 -34.76 -18.21 3.28
C LYS A 96 -36.26 -17.94 3.24
N GLY A 97 -36.80 -17.72 2.03
CA GLY A 97 -38.21 -17.45 1.81
C GLY A 97 -38.65 -16.01 2.04
N ILE A 98 -37.73 -15.08 2.37
CA ILE A 98 -38.03 -13.64 2.44
C ILE A 98 -37.62 -13.02 1.10
N GLY A 99 -38.55 -13.01 0.14
CA GLY A 99 -38.39 -12.29 -1.13
C GLY A 99 -37.22 -12.74 -2.01
N LEU A 100 -36.63 -13.91 -1.76
CA LEU A 100 -35.58 -14.52 -2.58
C LEU A 100 -35.84 -16.02 -2.77
N PRO A 101 -35.51 -16.60 -3.93
CA PRO A 101 -35.65 -18.03 -4.19
C PRO A 101 -34.99 -18.91 -3.13
N GLN A 102 -35.63 -20.06 -2.90
CA GLN A 102 -35.18 -21.06 -1.94
C GLN A 102 -33.81 -21.63 -2.33
N GLY A 103 -32.75 -21.15 -1.66
CA GLY A 103 -31.35 -21.56 -1.91
C GLY A 103 -30.41 -20.39 -2.16
N TYR A 104 -30.92 -19.27 -2.69
CA TYR A 104 -30.08 -18.14 -3.10
C TYR A 104 -29.33 -17.48 -1.94
N CYS A 105 -30.01 -17.24 -0.81
CA CYS A 105 -29.36 -16.73 0.40
C CYS A 105 -28.29 -17.68 0.95
N THR A 106 -28.40 -18.99 0.66
CA THR A 106 -27.39 -19.98 1.04
C THR A 106 -26.18 -19.91 0.11
N GLU A 107 -26.39 -19.74 -1.19
CA GLU A 107 -25.31 -19.54 -2.16
C GLU A 107 -24.59 -18.21 -1.95
N LEU A 108 -25.30 -17.09 -1.77
CA LEU A 108 -24.66 -15.81 -1.42
C LEU A 108 -23.81 -15.89 -0.15
N ALA A 109 -24.31 -16.57 0.88
CA ALA A 109 -23.53 -16.79 2.09
C ALA A 109 -22.28 -17.63 1.80
N LYS A 110 -22.38 -18.70 1.00
CA LYS A 110 -21.24 -19.53 0.59
C LYS A 110 -20.22 -18.71 -0.20
N GLU A 111 -20.64 -17.95 -1.21
CA GLU A 111 -19.76 -17.09 -2.02
C GLU A 111 -19.02 -16.08 -1.13
N LEU A 112 -19.71 -15.44 -0.18
CA LEU A 112 -19.07 -14.52 0.77
C LEU A 112 -18.01 -15.22 1.63
N TYR A 113 -18.35 -16.37 2.22
CA TYR A 113 -17.39 -17.11 3.05
C TYR A 113 -16.24 -17.67 2.22
N PHE A 114 -16.51 -18.07 0.97
CA PHE A 114 -15.50 -18.57 0.05
C PHE A 114 -14.54 -17.45 -0.36
N ALA A 115 -15.04 -16.29 -0.79
CA ALA A 115 -14.22 -15.14 -1.15
C ALA A 115 -13.35 -14.65 0.03
N LEU A 116 -13.88 -14.66 1.27
CA LEU A 116 -13.12 -14.34 2.48
C LEU A 116 -12.11 -15.43 2.90
N TYR A 117 -12.30 -16.66 2.46
CA TYR A 117 -11.44 -17.81 2.79
C TYR A 117 -10.28 -17.94 1.81
N LEU A 118 -10.63 -17.97 0.53
CA LEU A 118 -9.77 -18.33 -0.58
C LEU A 118 -10.10 -17.38 -1.72
N PRO A 119 -9.55 -16.16 -1.69
CA PRO A 119 -9.73 -15.25 -2.82
C PRO A 119 -9.10 -15.86 -4.08
N ASP A 120 -9.77 -15.73 -5.22
CA ASP A 120 -9.27 -16.14 -6.53
C ASP A 120 -8.12 -15.22 -6.96
N ILE A 121 -7.00 -15.85 -7.34
CA ILE A 121 -5.76 -15.19 -7.78
C ILE A 121 -5.29 -15.93 -9.05
N PRO A 122 -4.85 -15.25 -10.13
CA PRO A 122 -4.44 -13.85 -10.21
C PRO A 122 -5.61 -12.87 -10.26
N LEU A 123 -5.40 -11.75 -9.58
CA LEU A 123 -6.27 -10.58 -9.62
C LEU A 123 -6.24 -9.95 -11.02
N PRO A 124 -7.28 -9.17 -11.40
CA PRO A 124 -7.27 -8.44 -12.67
C PRO A 124 -6.02 -7.55 -12.78
N ALA A 125 -5.53 -7.37 -14.01
CA ALA A 125 -4.47 -6.41 -14.31
C ALA A 125 -4.82 -5.05 -13.69
N LEU A 126 -3.89 -4.48 -12.91
CA LEU A 126 -4.14 -3.22 -12.23
C LEU A 126 -4.20 -2.11 -13.29
N THR A 127 -5.15 -1.18 -13.21
CA THR A 127 -5.40 -0.23 -14.30
C THR A 127 -4.23 0.72 -14.57
N CYS A 128 -3.25 0.78 -13.67
CA CYS A 128 -2.04 1.58 -13.80
C CYS A 128 -0.79 0.77 -13.42
N GLU A 129 -0.50 -0.32 -14.12
CA GLU A 129 0.72 -1.15 -13.93
C GLU A 129 2.04 -0.36 -14.09
N SER A 130 2.02 0.82 -14.70
CA SER A 130 3.19 1.72 -14.75
C SER A 130 3.59 2.31 -13.40
N LEU A 131 2.81 2.08 -12.35
CA LEU A 131 2.99 2.66 -11.02
C LEU A 131 3.56 1.61 -10.04
N SER A 132 4.76 1.86 -9.51
CA SER A 132 5.53 0.92 -8.69
C SER A 132 4.97 0.63 -7.29
N PHE A 133 3.88 1.27 -6.88
CA PHE A 133 3.33 1.21 -5.51
C PHE A 133 1.83 0.86 -5.46
N LEU A 134 1.25 0.44 -6.59
CA LEU A 134 -0.19 0.24 -6.71
C LEU A 134 -0.64 -1.06 -6.03
N THR A 135 -1.61 -0.95 -5.12
CA THR A 135 -2.25 -2.09 -4.45
C THR A 135 -3.63 -2.37 -5.03
N ILE A 136 -4.20 -3.54 -4.72
CA ILE A 136 -5.58 -3.89 -5.10
C ILE A 136 -6.57 -2.88 -4.52
N PHE A 137 -6.37 -2.48 -3.26
CA PHE A 137 -7.23 -1.50 -2.60
C PHE A 137 -7.16 -0.13 -3.29
N GLN A 138 -5.97 0.33 -3.63
CA GLN A 138 -5.79 1.56 -4.41
C GLN A 138 -6.44 1.45 -5.79
N ASN A 139 -6.32 0.31 -6.46
CA ASN A 139 -6.98 0.07 -7.75
C ASN A 139 -8.51 0.12 -7.64
N LEU A 140 -9.09 -0.48 -6.59
CA LEU A 140 -10.52 -0.38 -6.27
C LEU A 140 -10.95 1.08 -6.02
N LEU A 141 -10.12 1.87 -5.33
CA LEU A 141 -10.37 3.31 -5.14
C LEU A 141 -10.27 4.09 -6.46
N ALA A 142 -9.32 3.73 -7.35
CA ALA A 142 -9.10 4.39 -8.63
C ALA A 142 -10.31 4.27 -9.56
N GLN A 143 -10.95 3.10 -9.55
CA GLN A 143 -12.11 2.79 -10.41
C GLN A 143 -13.29 3.72 -10.18
N VAL A 144 -13.38 4.37 -9.01
CA VAL A 144 -14.40 5.40 -8.73
C VAL A 144 -14.19 6.65 -9.59
N ILE A 145 -12.95 7.00 -9.91
CA ILE A 145 -12.58 8.21 -10.66
C ILE A 145 -12.38 7.91 -12.14
N TYR A 146 -11.73 6.79 -12.42
CA TYR A 146 -11.42 6.32 -13.77
C TYR A 146 -12.08 4.96 -13.98
N PRO A 147 -13.41 4.91 -14.17
CA PRO A 147 -14.05 3.67 -14.57
C PRO A 147 -13.39 3.21 -15.90
N PRO A 148 -12.96 1.96 -16.00
CA PRO A 148 -12.27 1.48 -17.20
C PRO A 148 -13.17 1.62 -18.43
N ALA A 149 -12.57 2.00 -19.56
CA ALA A 149 -13.29 2.22 -20.84
C ALA A 149 -14.07 0.98 -21.32
N PHE A 150 -13.61 -0.21 -20.91
CA PHE A 150 -14.38 -1.44 -20.92
C PHE A 150 -14.67 -1.80 -19.46
N GLY A 151 -15.92 -1.64 -19.04
CA GLY A 151 -16.36 -1.85 -17.66
C GLY A 151 -15.92 -3.22 -17.14
N PHE A 152 -14.94 -3.24 -16.23
CA PHE A 152 -14.62 -4.43 -15.45
C PHE A 152 -15.76 -4.79 -14.50
N PHE A 153 -16.51 -3.79 -14.06
CA PHE A 153 -17.91 -3.99 -13.76
C PHE A 153 -18.66 -3.78 -15.07
N SER A 154 -18.84 -4.86 -15.85
CA SER A 154 -19.94 -4.92 -16.82
C SER A 154 -21.21 -4.42 -16.14
N ASP A 155 -22.21 -4.01 -16.93
CA ASP A 155 -23.56 -3.78 -16.41
C ASP A 155 -23.84 -4.77 -15.26
N PRO A 156 -24.08 -4.34 -14.01
CA PRO A 156 -24.30 -5.24 -12.88
C PRO A 156 -25.37 -6.31 -13.18
N ARG A 157 -26.24 -6.01 -14.15
CA ARG A 157 -27.27 -6.90 -14.71
C ARG A 157 -26.71 -8.05 -15.58
N ALA A 158 -25.47 -8.00 -16.03
CA ALA A 158 -24.83 -9.01 -16.88
C ALA A 158 -24.24 -10.20 -16.10
N TYR A 159 -23.95 -10.04 -14.80
CA TYR A 159 -23.34 -11.09 -13.96
C TYR A 159 -24.35 -11.91 -13.15
N LEU A 160 -25.64 -11.63 -13.30
CA LEU A 160 -26.73 -12.39 -12.69
C LEU A 160 -27.75 -12.77 -13.76
N PRO A 161 -27.50 -13.85 -14.53
CA PRO A 161 -28.55 -14.43 -15.33
C PRO A 161 -29.57 -15.06 -14.36
N ASP A 162 -30.78 -14.51 -14.33
CA ASP A 162 -32.01 -15.15 -13.85
C ASP A 162 -32.43 -15.05 -12.37
N LEU A 163 -31.83 -14.17 -11.54
CA LEU A 163 -32.38 -13.87 -10.20
C LEU A 163 -32.89 -12.43 -10.11
N SER A 164 -34.20 -12.34 -9.85
CA SER A 164 -35.05 -11.33 -10.46
C SER A 164 -34.71 -9.90 -10.03
N GLU A 165 -34.44 -9.07 -11.05
CA GLU A 165 -34.57 -7.63 -10.99
C GLU A 165 -35.81 -7.22 -10.18
N GLU A 166 -36.91 -7.99 -10.24
CA GLU A 166 -38.11 -7.84 -9.43
C GLU A 166 -37.90 -7.95 -7.90
N CYS A 167 -37.12 -8.90 -7.39
CA CYS A 167 -36.84 -9.04 -5.95
C CYS A 167 -36.01 -7.86 -5.44
N PHE A 168 -35.02 -7.45 -6.24
CA PHE A 168 -34.20 -6.28 -5.96
C PHE A 168 -35.00 -4.98 -6.08
N ASN A 169 -35.91 -4.88 -7.07
CA ASN A 169 -36.82 -3.77 -7.25
C ASN A 169 -37.83 -3.68 -6.10
N HIS A 170 -38.39 -4.80 -5.64
CA HIS A 170 -39.28 -4.81 -4.48
C HIS A 170 -38.55 -4.35 -3.22
N SER A 171 -37.37 -4.90 -2.97
CA SER A 171 -36.53 -4.49 -1.84
C SER A 171 -36.05 -3.04 -1.96
N TYR A 172 -35.83 -2.55 -3.18
CA TYR A 172 -35.53 -1.16 -3.48
C TYR A 172 -36.71 -0.26 -3.14
N GLN A 173 -37.95 -0.64 -3.47
CA GLN A 173 -39.15 0.10 -3.07
C GLN A 173 -39.32 0.15 -1.54
N GLU A 174 -38.93 -0.90 -0.81
CA GLU A 174 -38.87 -0.86 0.67
C GLU A 174 -37.84 0.17 1.18
N LEU A 175 -36.71 0.34 0.48
CA LEU A 175 -35.69 1.32 0.84
C LEU A 175 -36.15 2.78 0.61
N LEU A 176 -37.07 3.02 -0.32
CA LEU A 176 -37.61 4.36 -0.58
C LEU A 176 -38.60 4.84 0.49
N GLN A 177 -39.08 3.94 1.36
CA GLN A 177 -40.03 4.29 2.40
C GLN A 177 -39.42 5.28 3.41
N PRO A 178 -40.19 6.23 3.97
CA PRO A 178 -39.70 7.21 4.94
C PRO A 178 -38.99 6.59 6.15
N SER A 179 -39.45 5.43 6.61
CA SER A 179 -38.87 4.65 7.71
C SER A 179 -37.47 4.10 7.41
N SER A 180 -37.11 3.97 6.13
CA SER A 180 -35.81 3.46 5.66
C SER A 180 -34.76 4.57 5.49
N LYS A 181 -35.15 5.85 5.51
CA LYS A 181 -34.23 6.98 5.26
C LYS A 181 -33.11 7.05 6.29
N GLU A 182 -33.43 6.99 7.58
CA GLU A 182 -32.45 6.96 8.67
C GLU A 182 -31.44 5.81 8.51
N PHE A 183 -31.91 4.66 8.04
CA PHE A 183 -31.05 3.51 7.75
C PHE A 183 -30.12 3.75 6.56
N LEU A 184 -30.60 4.33 5.47
CA LEU A 184 -29.77 4.68 4.31
C LEU A 184 -28.67 5.68 4.65
N TYR A 185 -28.95 6.68 5.50
CA TYR A 185 -27.90 7.56 6.02
C TYR A 185 -26.88 6.77 6.84
N SER A 186 -27.37 5.97 7.79
CA SER A 186 -26.49 5.26 8.69
C SER A 186 -25.55 4.30 7.96
N ILE A 187 -25.98 3.61 6.90
CA ILE A 187 -25.14 2.69 6.11
C ILE A 187 -24.08 3.43 5.30
N ARG A 188 -24.39 4.65 4.82
CA ARG A 188 -23.45 5.46 4.05
C ARG A 188 -22.41 6.16 4.93
N TRP A 189 -22.80 6.58 6.13
CA TRP A 189 -21.98 7.41 7.02
C TRP A 189 -21.29 6.66 8.16
N HIS A 190 -21.87 5.56 8.62
CA HIS A 190 -21.45 4.87 9.84
C HIS A 190 -21.41 3.35 9.64
N ILE A 191 -20.46 2.69 10.31
CA ILE A 191 -20.62 1.29 10.67
C ILE A 191 -21.28 1.32 12.05
N PRO A 192 -22.60 1.11 12.19
CA PRO A 192 -23.25 1.40 13.44
C PRO A 192 -23.31 0.10 14.24
N SER A 193 -22.44 -0.01 15.23
CA SER A 193 -22.75 -0.73 16.47
C SER A 193 -24.04 -0.20 17.13
N VAL A 194 -24.53 0.98 16.72
CA VAL A 194 -25.67 1.71 17.29
C VAL A 194 -27.05 1.33 16.69
N LEU A 195 -27.13 0.71 15.52
CA LEU A 195 -28.42 0.30 14.91
C LEU A 195 -29.03 -0.99 15.52
N ILE A 196 -28.47 -1.49 16.63
CA ILE A 196 -28.80 -2.80 17.21
C ILE A 196 -29.92 -2.71 18.25
N SER A 197 -30.30 -1.52 18.70
CA SER A 197 -31.15 -1.36 19.89
C SER A 197 -32.67 -1.34 19.68
N ASN A 198 -33.20 -1.32 18.44
CA ASN A 198 -34.65 -1.38 18.21
C ASN A 198 -35.11 -2.73 17.64
N PRO A 199 -35.55 -3.69 18.49
CA PRO A 199 -36.00 -5.02 18.08
C PRO A 199 -37.37 -5.03 17.38
N SER A 200 -38.07 -3.89 17.29
CA SER A 200 -39.45 -3.80 16.82
C SER A 200 -39.64 -3.42 15.35
N GLN A 201 -38.59 -3.02 14.61
CA GLN A 201 -38.70 -2.67 13.19
C GLN A 201 -38.18 -3.79 12.27
N THR A 202 -39.05 -4.27 11.37
CA THR A 202 -38.67 -5.15 10.27
C THR A 202 -37.79 -4.41 9.28
N LEU A 203 -36.48 -4.72 9.28
CA LEU A 203 -35.53 -4.13 8.34
C LEU A 203 -35.79 -4.61 6.89
N PRO A 204 -35.61 -3.74 5.88
CA PRO A 204 -35.65 -4.13 4.48
C PRO A 204 -34.63 -5.23 4.16
N LEU A 205 -34.92 -6.05 3.16
CA LEU A 205 -34.09 -7.22 2.82
C LEU A 205 -32.63 -6.84 2.51
N LEU A 206 -32.40 -5.82 1.68
CA LEU A 206 -31.05 -5.37 1.30
C LEU A 206 -30.23 -4.90 2.52
N ILE A 207 -30.89 -4.26 3.48
CA ILE A 207 -30.28 -3.84 4.75
C ILE A 207 -29.89 -5.06 5.59
N LYS A 208 -30.74 -6.09 5.65
CA LYS A 208 -30.43 -7.34 6.35
C LYS A 208 -29.22 -8.04 5.73
N ILE A 209 -29.16 -8.12 4.39
CA ILE A 209 -28.02 -8.73 3.69
C ILE A 209 -26.74 -7.94 3.96
N ALA A 210 -26.75 -6.61 3.80
CA ALA A 210 -25.60 -5.76 4.11
C ALA A 210 -25.12 -5.95 5.56
N LYS A 211 -26.05 -6.02 6.54
CA LYS A 211 -25.72 -6.32 7.95
C LYS A 211 -25.09 -7.69 8.14
N TYR A 212 -25.49 -8.70 7.36
CA TYR A 212 -24.93 -10.05 7.51
C TYR A 212 -23.57 -10.18 6.83
N ILE A 213 -23.34 -9.43 5.74
CA ILE A 213 -22.01 -9.23 5.15
C ILE A 213 -21.08 -8.58 6.19
N GLN A 214 -21.53 -7.50 6.84
CA GLN A 214 -20.78 -6.83 7.93
C GLN A 214 -20.37 -7.81 9.04
N ILE A 215 -21.30 -8.63 9.53
CA ILE A 215 -21.01 -9.62 10.59
C ILE A 215 -19.96 -10.63 10.15
N ALA A 216 -20.03 -11.11 8.91
CA ALA A 216 -19.04 -12.06 8.39
C ALA A 216 -17.64 -11.43 8.30
N ILE A 217 -17.55 -10.20 7.78
CA ILE A 217 -16.31 -9.42 7.70
C ILE A 217 -15.74 -9.15 9.11
N GLU A 218 -16.59 -8.76 10.06
CA GLU A 218 -16.18 -8.49 11.45
C GLU A 218 -15.56 -9.74 12.09
N ILE A 219 -16.21 -10.89 11.94
CA ILE A 219 -15.71 -12.18 12.44
C ILE A 219 -14.37 -12.50 11.77
N HIS A 220 -14.24 -12.26 10.46
CA HIS A 220 -13.00 -12.48 9.74
C HIS A 220 -11.86 -11.63 10.30
N CYS A 221 -12.09 -10.33 10.46
CA CYS A 221 -11.11 -9.40 11.01
C CYS A 221 -10.73 -9.75 12.46
N GLN A 222 -11.71 -10.12 13.31
CA GLN A 222 -11.45 -10.54 14.70
C GLN A 222 -10.57 -11.79 14.75
N THR A 223 -10.82 -12.72 13.84
CA THR A 223 -10.04 -13.95 13.73
C THR A 223 -8.62 -13.65 13.27
N THR A 224 -8.46 -12.84 12.22
CA THR A 224 -7.16 -12.42 11.72
C THR A 224 -6.34 -11.69 12.79
N TYR A 225 -6.94 -10.76 13.53
CA TYR A 225 -6.28 -10.09 14.64
C TYR A 225 -5.80 -11.08 15.71
N ALA A 226 -6.65 -12.02 16.11
CA ALA A 226 -6.30 -13.05 17.10
C ALA A 226 -5.17 -13.97 16.65
N VAL A 227 -4.97 -14.15 15.34
CA VAL A 227 -3.81 -14.90 14.82
C VAL A 227 -2.55 -14.06 14.86
N LEU A 228 -2.64 -12.80 14.40
CA LEU A 228 -1.50 -11.88 14.40
C LEU A 228 -0.96 -11.63 15.80
N SER A 229 -1.83 -11.57 16.82
CA SER A 229 -1.42 -11.38 18.21
C SER A 229 -0.58 -12.53 18.79
N GLU A 230 -0.59 -13.71 18.17
CA GLU A 230 0.21 -14.86 18.61
C GLU A 230 1.58 -14.92 17.93
N VAL A 231 1.82 -14.11 16.89
CA VAL A 231 3.10 -14.11 16.16
C VAL A 231 4.11 -13.25 16.90
N LYS A 232 5.03 -13.90 17.63
CA LYS A 232 6.01 -13.22 18.51
C LYS A 232 7.22 -12.65 17.77
N ASN A 233 7.62 -13.25 16.66
CA ASN A 233 8.77 -12.78 15.89
C ASN A 233 8.35 -11.60 15.01
N GLN A 234 9.08 -10.49 15.07
CA GLN A 234 8.74 -9.24 14.38
C GLN A 234 8.73 -9.36 12.85
N ILE A 235 9.66 -10.13 12.28
CA ILE A 235 9.75 -10.34 10.83
C ILE A 235 8.58 -11.22 10.38
N ASP A 236 8.35 -12.31 11.08
CA ASP A 236 7.23 -13.22 10.79
C ASP A 236 5.89 -12.50 10.96
N PHE A 237 5.77 -11.64 11.98
CA PHE A 237 4.59 -10.81 12.22
C PHE A 237 4.30 -9.87 11.04
N LEU A 238 5.31 -9.14 10.56
CA LEU A 238 5.14 -8.19 9.45
C LEU A 238 4.85 -8.91 8.13
N SER A 239 5.50 -10.04 7.89
CA SER A 239 5.24 -10.92 6.75
C SER A 239 3.81 -11.44 6.77
N GLU A 240 3.37 -12.00 7.90
CA GLU A 240 2.03 -12.53 8.09
C GLU A 240 0.96 -11.44 7.98
N TYR A 241 1.20 -10.24 8.53
CA TYR A 241 0.31 -9.10 8.38
C TYR A 241 0.15 -8.70 6.91
N SER A 242 1.26 -8.54 6.19
CA SER A 242 1.27 -8.11 4.79
C SER A 242 0.54 -9.13 3.91
N ARG A 243 0.85 -10.41 4.08
CA ARG A 243 0.21 -11.53 3.39
C ARG A 243 -1.30 -11.54 3.60
N ARG A 244 -1.75 -11.34 4.84
CA ARG A 244 -3.19 -11.33 5.15
C ARG A 244 -3.89 -10.09 4.60
N TRP A 245 -3.23 -8.92 4.58
CA TRP A 245 -3.79 -7.73 3.95
C TRP A 245 -3.94 -7.91 2.43
N GLU A 246 -2.94 -8.49 1.77
CA GLU A 246 -3.00 -8.79 0.34
C GLU A 246 -4.14 -9.76 0.02
N ALA A 247 -4.28 -10.84 0.78
CA ALA A 247 -5.39 -11.77 0.62
C ALA A 247 -6.74 -11.08 0.90
N PHE A 248 -6.82 -10.28 1.95
CA PHE A 248 -8.06 -9.60 2.30
C PHE A 248 -8.47 -8.56 1.26
N SER A 249 -7.52 -7.82 0.69
CA SER A 249 -7.77 -6.87 -0.40
C SER A 249 -8.15 -7.59 -1.70
N ALA A 250 -7.65 -8.80 -1.95
CA ALA A 250 -8.15 -9.67 -3.01
C ALA A 250 -9.60 -10.11 -2.76
N SER A 251 -9.93 -10.50 -1.53
CA SER A 251 -11.32 -10.80 -1.13
C SER A 251 -12.24 -9.58 -1.30
N MET A 252 -11.76 -8.36 -1.06
CA MET A 252 -12.56 -7.15 -1.28
C MET A 252 -13.03 -7.03 -2.72
N TYR A 253 -12.14 -7.31 -3.68
CA TYR A 253 -12.49 -7.28 -5.10
C TYR A 253 -13.59 -8.29 -5.43
N MET A 254 -13.42 -9.55 -5.03
CA MET A 254 -14.41 -10.60 -5.29
C MET A 254 -15.74 -10.34 -4.61
N VAL A 255 -15.72 -9.91 -3.35
CA VAL A 255 -16.95 -9.62 -2.62
C VAL A 255 -17.67 -8.43 -3.24
N GLU A 256 -16.95 -7.38 -3.65
CA GLU A 256 -17.57 -6.26 -4.37
C GLU A 256 -18.23 -6.72 -5.67
N GLU A 257 -17.54 -7.56 -6.46
CA GLU A 257 -18.07 -8.11 -7.71
C GLU A 257 -19.34 -8.95 -7.49
N LYS A 258 -19.27 -9.93 -6.57
CA LYS A 258 -20.38 -10.87 -6.28
C LYS A 258 -21.61 -10.17 -5.70
N PHE A 259 -21.42 -9.03 -5.04
CA PHE A 259 -22.47 -8.28 -4.39
C PHE A 259 -22.74 -6.91 -5.05
N ALA A 260 -22.26 -6.69 -6.27
CA ALA A 260 -22.38 -5.42 -6.99
C ALA A 260 -23.83 -4.95 -7.13
N MET A 261 -24.78 -5.86 -7.36
CA MET A 261 -26.21 -5.52 -7.42
C MET A 261 -26.76 -4.97 -6.10
N ILE A 262 -26.28 -5.47 -4.96
CA ILE A 262 -26.67 -4.92 -3.64
C ILE A 262 -26.13 -3.51 -3.48
N THR A 263 -24.84 -3.32 -3.80
CA THR A 263 -24.20 -2.01 -3.76
C THR A 263 -24.96 -1.02 -4.65
N PHE A 264 -25.26 -1.41 -5.88
CA PHE A 264 -26.03 -0.62 -6.85
C PHE A 264 -27.41 -0.25 -6.30
N SER A 265 -28.22 -1.22 -5.88
CA SER A 265 -29.58 -0.95 -5.37
C SER A 265 -29.58 0.00 -4.16
N ILE A 266 -28.63 -0.14 -3.23
CA ILE A 266 -28.50 0.76 -2.08
C ILE A 266 -28.13 2.18 -2.54
N ASN A 267 -27.17 2.32 -3.45
CA ASN A 267 -26.74 3.62 -3.97
C ASN A 267 -27.82 4.32 -4.79
N SER A 268 -28.56 3.58 -5.62
CA SER A 268 -29.72 4.09 -6.36
C SER A 268 -30.79 4.58 -5.40
N ALA A 269 -31.08 3.82 -4.32
CA ALA A 269 -32.13 4.19 -3.36
C ALA A 269 -31.73 5.44 -2.57
N TYR A 270 -30.46 5.56 -2.22
CA TYR A 270 -29.96 6.79 -1.62
C TYR A 270 -30.12 7.98 -2.57
N THR A 271 -29.66 7.83 -3.81
CA THR A 271 -29.63 8.92 -4.79
C THR A 271 -31.04 9.44 -5.10
N SER A 272 -32.03 8.55 -5.17
CA SER A 272 -33.43 8.94 -5.37
C SER A 272 -34.06 9.62 -4.16
N VAL A 273 -33.62 9.32 -2.94
CA VAL A 273 -34.12 9.95 -1.71
C VAL A 273 -33.49 11.31 -1.41
N GLN A 274 -32.20 11.49 -1.75
CA GLN A 274 -31.37 12.61 -1.27
C GLN A 274 -30.82 13.52 -2.38
N GLY A 275 -30.85 13.08 -3.64
CA GLY A 275 -30.04 13.68 -4.70
C GLY A 275 -28.55 13.33 -4.56
N HIS A 276 -27.78 13.62 -5.60
CA HIS A 276 -26.34 13.38 -5.57
C HIS A 276 -25.64 14.42 -4.67
N TYR A 277 -25.01 13.96 -3.58
CA TYR A 277 -24.26 14.83 -2.67
C TYR A 277 -22.74 14.67 -2.92
N PRO A 278 -22.04 15.67 -3.50
CA PRO A 278 -20.69 15.50 -4.04
C PRO A 278 -19.60 15.20 -3.01
N ASN A 279 -19.88 15.41 -1.72
CA ASN A 279 -18.94 15.14 -0.63
C ASN A 279 -19.17 13.80 0.08
N CYS A 280 -20.11 12.98 -0.39
CA CYS A 280 -20.43 11.69 0.24
C CYS A 280 -20.02 10.56 -0.71
N PRO A 281 -19.01 9.73 -0.37
CA PRO A 281 -18.72 8.55 -1.18
C PRO A 281 -19.94 7.64 -1.23
N GLU A 282 -20.11 6.95 -2.35
CA GLU A 282 -21.13 5.90 -2.50
C GLU A 282 -20.91 4.77 -1.48
N PHE A 283 -21.97 4.05 -1.13
CA PHE A 283 -21.79 2.80 -0.40
C PHE A 283 -20.99 1.83 -1.29
N SER A 284 -20.04 1.12 -0.70
CA SER A 284 -19.37 -0.03 -1.31
C SER A 284 -18.95 -1.02 -0.24
N ILE A 285 -18.91 -2.29 -0.58
CA ILE A 285 -18.53 -3.35 0.35
C ILE A 285 -17.02 -3.34 0.56
N TYR A 286 -16.21 -3.01 -0.45
CA TYR A 286 -14.76 -2.87 -0.25
C TYR A 286 -14.42 -1.74 0.75
N ARG A 287 -15.13 -0.59 0.74
CA ARG A 287 -14.93 0.48 1.73
C ARG A 287 -15.29 -0.02 3.13
N LEU A 288 -16.42 -0.72 3.23
CA LEU A 288 -16.86 -1.34 4.47
C LEU A 288 -15.80 -2.31 5.02
N MET A 289 -15.26 -3.19 4.16
CA MET A 289 -14.19 -4.13 4.50
C MET A 289 -12.92 -3.41 4.96
N GLY A 290 -12.49 -2.36 4.26
CA GLY A 290 -11.34 -1.54 4.65
C GLY A 290 -11.51 -0.89 6.02
N ILE A 291 -12.70 -0.37 6.34
CA ILE A 291 -12.97 0.21 7.66
C ILE A 291 -12.93 -0.86 8.75
N PHE A 292 -13.49 -2.06 8.52
CA PHE A 292 -13.44 -3.16 9.49
C PHE A 292 -12.01 -3.62 9.74
N TRP A 293 -11.21 -3.80 8.68
CA TRP A 293 -9.80 -4.14 8.82
C TRP A 293 -9.06 -3.08 9.63
N ARG A 294 -9.26 -1.80 9.28
CA ARG A 294 -8.64 -0.69 10.01
C ARG A 294 -8.96 -0.76 11.49
N ARG A 295 -10.24 -0.84 11.87
CA ARG A 295 -10.68 -0.74 13.27
C ARG A 295 -10.34 -1.96 14.11
N ILE A 296 -10.42 -3.16 13.52
CA ILE A 296 -10.31 -4.42 14.26
C ILE A 296 -8.91 -5.01 14.19
N VAL A 297 -8.21 -4.84 13.07
CA VAL A 297 -6.89 -5.43 12.86
C VAL A 297 -5.79 -4.38 13.02
N LEU A 298 -5.79 -3.34 12.19
CA LEU A 298 -4.68 -2.39 12.10
C LEU A 298 -4.59 -1.49 13.34
N ASP A 299 -5.67 -0.84 13.76
CA ASP A 299 -5.67 0.12 14.88
C ASP A 299 -5.08 -0.48 16.18
N PRO A 300 -5.44 -1.73 16.58
CA PRO A 300 -4.83 -2.38 17.73
C PRO A 300 -3.32 -2.67 17.63
N ILE A 301 -2.81 -2.98 16.43
CA ILE A 301 -1.40 -3.39 16.22
C ILE A 301 -0.53 -2.30 15.58
N ARG A 302 -1.10 -1.11 15.34
CA ARG A 302 -0.47 -0.04 14.56
C ARG A 302 0.90 0.39 15.10
N SER A 303 1.05 0.46 16.42
CA SER A 303 2.30 0.89 17.07
C SER A 303 3.37 -0.17 16.93
N GLU A 304 2.99 -1.45 17.00
CA GLU A 304 3.89 -2.56 16.79
C GLU A 304 4.41 -2.60 15.34
N ILE A 305 3.51 -2.51 14.35
CA ILE A 305 3.89 -2.41 12.93
C ILE A 305 4.85 -1.23 12.72
N HIS A 306 4.51 -0.07 13.28
CA HIS A 306 5.29 1.15 13.18
C HIS A 306 6.72 0.97 13.71
N ASP A 307 6.87 0.44 14.92
CA ASP A 307 8.17 0.26 15.55
C ASP A 307 9.02 -0.79 14.83
N ILE A 308 8.40 -1.85 14.31
CA ILE A 308 9.08 -2.86 13.49
C ILE A 308 9.61 -2.23 12.20
N ILE A 309 8.79 -1.43 11.50
CA ILE A 309 9.21 -0.75 10.27
C ILE A 309 10.44 0.14 10.53
N LEU A 310 10.40 0.98 11.59
CA LEU A 310 11.53 1.86 11.90
C LEU A 310 12.81 1.05 12.21
N LYS A 311 12.70 -0.02 13.00
CA LYS A 311 13.84 -0.90 13.32
C LYS A 311 14.41 -1.61 12.09
N LEU A 312 13.55 -2.15 11.23
CA LEU A 312 13.96 -2.82 9.99
C LEU A 312 14.63 -1.84 9.04
N PHE A 313 14.07 -0.63 8.88
CA PHE A 313 14.67 0.41 8.05
C PHE A 313 16.03 0.85 8.57
N GLN A 314 16.18 1.09 9.88
CA GLN A 314 17.49 1.39 10.48
C GLN A 314 18.51 0.28 10.25
N THR A 315 18.07 -0.97 10.34
CA THR A 315 18.92 -2.14 10.11
C THR A 315 19.39 -2.19 8.65
N GLN A 316 18.49 -1.96 7.70
CA GLN A 316 18.86 -1.90 6.28
C GLN A 316 19.79 -0.73 5.97
N ARG A 317 19.49 0.46 6.51
CA ARG A 317 20.36 1.64 6.39
C ARG A 317 21.78 1.37 6.90
N LYS A 318 21.93 0.71 8.05
CA LYS A 318 23.25 0.30 8.59
C LYS A 318 23.98 -0.66 7.64
N ARG A 319 23.27 -1.63 7.05
CA ARG A 319 23.84 -2.56 6.06
C ARG A 319 24.33 -1.81 4.82
N THR A 320 23.51 -0.91 4.27
CA THR A 320 23.83 -0.06 3.12
C THR A 320 25.05 0.84 3.39
N GLY A 321 25.18 1.38 4.60
CA GLY A 321 26.36 2.15 5.02
C GLY A 321 27.62 1.30 5.15
N SER A 322 27.52 0.08 5.69
CA SER A 322 28.66 -0.83 5.86
C SER A 322 29.19 -1.44 4.55
N THR A 323 28.34 -1.61 3.54
CA THR A 323 28.70 -2.13 2.20
C THR A 323 29.46 -1.13 1.32
N LEU A 324 29.98 -0.05 1.90
CA LEU A 324 31.10 0.69 1.29
C LEU A 324 32.42 -0.08 1.33
N ILE A 325 32.49 -1.20 2.07
CA ILE A 325 33.69 -2.04 2.22
C ILE A 325 33.65 -3.33 1.38
N GLN A 326 32.48 -3.78 0.92
CA GLN A 326 32.37 -4.97 0.06
C GLN A 326 31.33 -4.75 -1.04
N SER A 327 31.82 -4.76 -2.27
CA SER A 327 31.02 -4.92 -3.48
C SER A 327 30.55 -6.36 -3.55
N ASP A 328 29.23 -6.57 -3.51
CA ASP A 328 28.49 -7.48 -4.39
C ASP A 328 27.07 -7.62 -3.83
N ILE A 329 26.14 -6.87 -4.41
CA ILE A 329 24.70 -7.06 -4.19
C ILE A 329 24.29 -8.16 -5.17
N THR A 330 23.93 -9.32 -4.64
CA THR A 330 23.29 -10.38 -5.41
C THR A 330 21.77 -10.17 -5.36
N ASP A 331 21.16 -10.01 -6.53
CA ASP A 331 19.71 -9.92 -6.75
C ASP A 331 19.03 -11.28 -6.51
N ASN A 332 19.06 -11.77 -5.28
CA ASN A 332 18.20 -12.88 -4.86
C ASN A 332 17.03 -12.31 -4.06
N THR A 333 15.90 -12.17 -4.75
CA THR A 333 14.59 -11.80 -4.20
C THR A 333 14.06 -12.91 -3.29
N ASN A 334 14.63 -13.00 -2.09
CA ASN A 334 14.07 -13.82 -1.02
C ASN A 334 12.81 -13.11 -0.49
N ILE A 335 11.69 -13.82 -0.38
CA ILE A 335 10.42 -13.29 0.15
C ILE A 335 10.59 -12.82 1.61
N ASN A 336 11.59 -13.35 2.32
CA ASN A 336 11.98 -12.92 3.67
C ASN A 336 13.06 -11.82 3.68
N ASP A 337 13.36 -11.19 2.54
CA ASP A 337 14.22 -10.02 2.50
C ASP A 337 13.57 -8.87 3.29
N PRO A 338 14.22 -8.32 4.32
CA PRO A 338 13.63 -7.24 5.09
C PRO A 338 13.35 -5.98 4.26
N GLU A 339 14.03 -5.77 3.13
CA GLU A 339 13.67 -4.66 2.22
C GLU A 339 12.31 -4.90 1.55
N TYR A 340 12.06 -6.11 1.03
CA TYR A 340 10.77 -6.48 0.46
C TYR A 340 9.63 -6.36 1.49
N LEU A 341 9.85 -6.84 2.70
CA LEU A 341 8.87 -6.74 3.79
C LEU A 341 8.57 -5.29 4.18
N LEU A 342 9.58 -4.40 4.16
CA LEU A 342 9.38 -2.97 4.35
C LEU A 342 8.47 -2.39 3.27
N ILE A 343 8.74 -2.68 2.00
CA ILE A 343 7.93 -2.20 0.87
C ILE A 343 6.47 -2.63 1.07
N LYS A 344 6.23 -3.91 1.35
CA LYS A 344 4.87 -4.44 1.56
C LYS A 344 4.16 -3.80 2.74
N ALA A 345 4.84 -3.64 3.87
CA ALA A 345 4.27 -3.00 5.04
C ALA A 345 3.90 -1.53 4.76
N ILE A 346 4.77 -0.78 4.05
CA ILE A 346 4.47 0.61 3.69
C ILE A 346 3.28 0.67 2.71
N GLN A 347 3.20 -0.23 1.72
CA GLN A 347 2.05 -0.33 0.82
C GLN A 347 0.74 -0.48 1.60
N CYS A 348 0.71 -1.37 2.60
CA CYS A 348 -0.43 -1.55 3.48
C CYS A 348 -0.79 -0.26 4.23
N LEU A 349 0.20 0.46 4.79
CA LEU A 349 -0.07 1.69 5.55
C LEU A 349 -0.56 2.84 4.67
N VAL A 350 -0.04 2.92 3.44
CA VAL A 350 -0.44 3.92 2.45
C VAL A 350 -1.89 3.72 2.02
N ASP A 351 -2.36 2.47 1.89
CA ASP A 351 -3.77 2.17 1.57
C ASP A 351 -4.75 2.84 2.53
N PHE A 352 -4.38 3.00 3.81
CA PHE A 352 -5.21 3.67 4.83
C PHE A 352 -4.94 5.17 4.97
N GLY A 353 -3.97 5.72 4.24
CA GLY A 353 -3.66 7.16 4.18
C GLY A 353 -4.20 7.85 2.93
N VAL A 354 -4.69 7.08 1.96
CA VAL A 354 -5.13 7.58 0.65
C VAL A 354 -6.66 7.61 0.58
N HIS A 355 -7.19 8.68 0.00
CA HIS A 355 -8.59 8.78 -0.44
C HIS A 355 -8.65 8.82 -1.98
N GLU A 356 -9.82 8.56 -2.55
CA GLU A 356 -10.02 8.48 -4.01
C GLU A 356 -9.44 9.74 -4.69
N ARG A 357 -9.82 10.93 -4.22
CA ARG A 357 -9.35 12.21 -4.80
C ARG A 357 -7.83 12.46 -4.71
N SER A 358 -7.12 11.76 -3.83
CA SER A 358 -5.67 11.92 -3.63
C SER A 358 -4.87 10.88 -4.39
N LEU A 359 -5.51 9.78 -4.81
CA LEU A 359 -4.85 8.68 -5.48
C LEU A 359 -4.12 9.11 -6.77
N PRO A 360 -4.66 10.02 -7.62
CA PRO A 360 -3.91 10.50 -8.80
C PRO A 360 -2.60 11.21 -8.45
N PHE A 361 -2.50 11.73 -7.22
CA PHE A 361 -1.35 12.50 -6.75
C PHE A 361 -0.39 11.69 -5.88
N ILE A 362 -0.67 10.42 -5.56
CA ILE A 362 0.11 9.62 -4.62
C ILE A 362 1.59 9.49 -5.01
N TYR A 363 1.89 9.56 -6.31
CA TYR A 363 3.24 9.52 -6.88
C TYR A 363 3.88 10.90 -7.09
N HIS A 364 3.19 11.98 -6.73
CA HIS A 364 3.74 13.31 -6.81
C HIS A 364 4.54 13.62 -5.53
N SER A 365 5.69 14.27 -5.67
CA SER A 365 6.45 14.86 -4.54
C SER A 365 5.64 15.82 -3.65
N LYS A 366 4.52 16.37 -4.15
CA LYS A 366 3.61 17.28 -3.45
C LYS A 366 2.45 16.54 -2.77
N PHE A 367 2.40 15.21 -2.87
CA PHE A 367 1.44 14.42 -2.12
C PHE A 367 1.60 14.75 -0.64
N VAL A 368 0.49 15.07 0.03
CA VAL A 368 0.47 15.35 1.46
C VAL A 368 0.16 14.03 2.17
N PRO A 369 1.13 13.43 2.86
CA PRO A 369 0.89 12.23 3.67
C PRO A 369 -0.24 12.47 4.66
N LYS A 370 -1.11 11.47 4.85
CA LYS A 370 -2.18 11.51 5.85
C LYS A 370 -2.27 10.16 6.57
N GLY A 371 -2.85 10.20 7.76
CA GLY A 371 -3.19 8.97 8.50
C GLY A 371 -1.94 8.23 8.97
N PHE A 372 -1.93 6.91 8.83
CA PHE A 372 -0.83 6.08 9.36
C PHE A 372 0.51 6.35 8.67
N TYR A 373 0.48 6.58 7.35
CA TYR A 373 1.69 6.85 6.59
C TYR A 373 2.32 8.20 6.96
N GLU A 374 1.53 9.19 7.39
CA GLU A 374 2.04 10.50 7.82
C GLU A 374 3.03 10.38 8.98
N LYS A 375 2.72 9.54 9.97
CA LYS A 375 3.61 9.33 11.11
C LYS A 375 4.94 8.70 10.67
N ILE A 376 4.88 7.63 9.88
CA ILE A 376 6.09 6.98 9.34
C ILE A 376 6.90 7.96 8.48
N HIS A 377 6.24 8.75 7.64
CA HIS A 377 6.88 9.77 6.82
C HIS A 377 7.69 10.76 7.68
N ASN A 378 7.08 11.29 8.75
CA ASN A 378 7.73 12.25 9.64
C ASN A 378 8.92 11.62 10.38
N ASP A 379 8.75 10.42 10.93
CA ASP A 379 9.81 9.73 11.68
C ASP A 379 11.00 9.37 10.76
N ILE A 380 10.73 8.96 9.52
CA ILE A 380 11.78 8.67 8.52
C ILE A 380 12.49 9.96 8.09
N VAL A 381 11.77 11.07 7.95
CA VAL A 381 12.34 12.39 7.66
C VAL A 381 13.28 12.82 8.79
N GLU A 382 12.85 12.73 10.04
CA GLU A 382 13.65 13.06 11.22
C GLU A 382 14.89 12.17 11.33
N MET A 383 14.71 10.85 11.26
CA MET A 383 15.81 9.89 11.27
C MET A 383 16.81 10.10 10.12
N THR A 384 16.35 10.58 8.96
CA THR A 384 17.23 10.90 7.83
C THR A 384 18.05 12.16 8.10
N TYR A 385 17.45 13.18 8.72
CA TYR A 385 18.18 14.37 9.14
C TYR A 385 19.27 14.02 10.16
N GLU A 386 18.92 13.29 11.22
CA GLU A 386 19.90 12.85 12.23
C GLU A 386 21.02 12.01 11.64
N TYR A 387 20.66 11.07 10.76
CA TYR A 387 21.65 10.23 10.07
C TYR A 387 22.61 11.07 9.23
N TYR A 388 22.10 11.99 8.42
CA TYR A 388 22.96 12.83 7.58
C TYR A 388 23.82 13.82 8.38
N MET A 389 23.28 14.35 9.48
CA MET A 389 24.07 15.16 10.43
C MET A 389 25.22 14.37 11.03
N SER A 390 24.98 13.10 11.41
CA SER A 390 26.02 12.23 11.96
C SER A 390 27.16 11.95 10.97
N LEU A 391 26.88 12.02 9.65
CA LEU A 391 27.86 11.75 8.62
C LEU A 391 28.86 12.90 8.42
N LYS A 392 28.61 14.12 8.93
CA LYS A 392 29.49 15.29 8.76
C LYS A 392 30.95 15.04 9.18
N VAL A 393 31.18 14.12 10.12
CA VAL A 393 32.51 13.72 10.58
C VAL A 393 33.35 13.01 9.49
N HIS A 394 32.71 12.50 8.44
CA HIS A 394 33.39 11.83 7.33
C HIS A 394 33.75 12.81 6.21
N GLY A 395 34.77 12.48 5.43
CA GLY A 395 35.18 13.28 4.27
C GLY A 395 34.09 13.37 3.20
N TYR A 396 34.02 14.52 2.51
CA TYR A 396 32.97 14.88 1.53
C TYR A 396 32.66 13.77 0.51
N LYS A 397 33.70 13.20 -0.11
CA LYS A 397 33.55 12.14 -1.12
C LYS A 397 32.86 10.88 -0.57
N ASN A 398 33.20 10.47 0.65
CA ASN A 398 32.60 9.30 1.28
C ASN A 398 31.13 9.55 1.63
N ARG A 399 30.82 10.75 2.17
CA ARG A 399 29.43 11.14 2.47
C ARG A 399 28.55 11.12 1.22
N LYS A 400 29.06 11.68 0.10
CA LYS A 400 28.35 11.71 -1.19
C LYS A 400 27.92 10.29 -1.64
N GLN A 401 28.78 9.29 -1.45
CA GLN A 401 28.45 7.90 -1.76
C GLN A 401 27.42 7.30 -0.79
N VAL A 402 27.56 7.54 0.52
CA VAL A 402 26.57 7.09 1.52
C VAL A 402 25.19 7.67 1.22
N TYR A 403 25.09 8.98 0.96
CA TYR A 403 23.81 9.62 0.63
C TYR A 403 23.16 9.05 -0.61
N LYS A 404 23.96 8.73 -1.65
CA LYS A 404 23.43 8.14 -2.87
C LYS A 404 22.76 6.79 -2.58
N LYS A 405 23.46 5.91 -1.85
CA LYS A 405 22.92 4.59 -1.51
C LYS A 405 21.72 4.66 -0.56
N ASP A 406 21.75 5.55 0.45
CA ASP A 406 20.62 5.73 1.36
C ASP A 406 19.39 6.30 0.62
N LEU A 407 19.59 7.27 -0.27
CA LEU A 407 18.51 7.80 -1.10
C LEU A 407 17.93 6.74 -2.04
N GLU A 408 18.74 5.86 -2.60
CA GLU A 408 18.27 4.72 -3.40
C GLU A 408 17.43 3.74 -2.56
N LEU A 409 17.82 3.47 -1.31
CA LEU A 409 17.00 2.69 -0.38
C LEU A 409 15.67 3.39 -0.08
N ILE A 410 15.68 4.68 0.29
CA ILE A 410 14.46 5.44 0.56
C ILE A 410 13.56 5.45 -0.69
N LYS A 411 14.15 5.56 -1.89
CA LYS A 411 13.43 5.53 -3.16
C LYS A 411 12.75 4.21 -3.47
N ARG A 412 13.28 3.09 -2.98
CA ARG A 412 12.66 1.79 -3.17
C ARG A 412 11.52 1.54 -2.20
N VAL A 413 11.62 2.08 -0.97
CA VAL A 413 10.72 1.76 0.14
C VAL A 413 9.56 2.75 0.31
N PHE A 414 9.78 4.05 0.08
CA PHE A 414 8.83 5.11 0.47
C PHE A 414 8.26 5.89 -0.72
N LEU A 415 7.15 6.59 -0.46
CA LEU A 415 6.49 7.43 -1.47
C LEU A 415 7.36 8.64 -1.89
N PRO A 416 7.10 9.21 -3.09
CA PRO A 416 7.90 10.32 -3.61
C PRO A 416 7.98 11.58 -2.76
N CYS A 417 6.93 11.90 -2.02
CA CYS A 417 6.96 13.00 -1.05
C CYS A 417 8.00 12.80 0.06
N THR A 418 8.34 11.56 0.40
CA THR A 418 9.29 11.21 1.47
C THR A 418 10.71 11.32 0.99
N TRP A 419 11.01 10.77 -0.19
CA TRP A 419 12.34 10.92 -0.76
C TRP A 419 12.64 12.37 -1.18
N ASP A 420 11.63 13.17 -1.55
CA ASP A 420 11.81 14.59 -1.89
C ASP A 420 12.29 15.37 -0.66
N LYS A 421 11.71 15.06 0.51
CA LYS A 421 12.18 15.59 1.79
C LYS A 421 13.58 15.12 2.11
N ALA A 422 13.92 13.86 1.87
CA ALA A 422 15.28 13.36 2.07
C ALA A 422 16.32 14.10 1.19
N VAL A 423 15.97 14.43 -0.06
CA VAL A 423 16.83 15.25 -0.95
C VAL A 423 17.03 16.66 -0.38
N LYS A 424 15.95 17.32 0.07
CA LYS A 424 16.03 18.65 0.69
C LYS A 424 16.82 18.66 1.99
N ILE A 425 16.68 17.62 2.80
CA ILE A 425 17.45 17.43 4.04
C ILE A 425 18.93 17.30 3.71
N ARG A 426 19.30 16.49 2.72
CA ARG A 426 20.70 16.40 2.25
C ARG A 426 21.23 17.76 1.83
N ALA A 427 20.49 18.48 0.98
CA ALA A 427 20.89 19.80 0.51
C ALA A 427 21.14 20.76 1.68
N LYS A 428 20.20 20.82 2.64
CA LYS A 428 20.33 21.64 3.86
C LYS A 428 21.56 21.28 4.69
N VAL A 429 21.75 19.99 4.97
CA VAL A 429 22.87 19.49 5.79
C VAL A 429 24.21 19.79 5.13
N GLU A 430 24.33 19.62 3.81
CA GLU A 430 25.56 19.89 3.07
C GLU A 430 25.82 21.39 2.90
N ILE A 431 24.79 22.23 2.64
CA ILE A 431 24.95 23.69 2.64
C ILE A 431 25.50 24.16 3.98
N GLU A 432 24.88 23.78 5.10
CA GLU A 432 25.33 24.19 6.43
C GLU A 432 26.79 23.77 6.72
N ASP A 433 27.20 22.57 6.27
CA ASP A 433 28.58 22.08 6.44
C ASP A 433 29.57 22.83 5.52
N MET A 434 29.19 23.01 4.26
CA MET A 434 29.99 23.70 3.25
C MET A 434 30.17 25.18 3.60
N GLU A 435 29.11 25.91 3.94
CA GLU A 435 29.18 27.32 4.34
C GLU A 435 30.15 27.48 5.50
N LYS A 436 29.97 26.71 6.57
CA LYS A 436 30.83 26.77 7.75
C LYS A 436 32.31 26.56 7.40
N ARG A 437 32.61 25.57 6.55
CA ARG A 437 33.97 25.25 6.14
C ARG A 437 34.56 26.32 5.21
N PHE A 438 33.83 26.70 4.16
CA PHE A 438 34.30 27.67 3.18
C PHE A 438 34.43 29.07 3.76
N LEU A 439 33.53 29.51 4.63
CA LEU A 439 33.65 30.79 5.31
C LEU A 439 34.86 30.84 6.25
N LYS A 440 35.16 29.73 6.94
CA LYS A 440 36.38 29.62 7.73
C LYS A 440 37.62 29.73 6.83
N GLU A 441 37.70 28.91 5.79
CA GLU A 441 38.82 28.95 4.83
C GLU A 441 38.96 30.32 4.17
N PHE A 442 37.85 30.99 3.84
CA PHE A 442 37.82 32.31 3.24
C PHE A 442 38.28 33.41 4.20
N SER A 443 37.95 33.30 5.49
CA SER A 443 38.41 34.23 6.52
C SER A 443 39.93 34.14 6.73
N GLU A 444 40.50 32.95 6.54
CA GLU A 444 41.93 32.66 6.64
C GLU A 444 42.66 32.93 5.31
N PHE A 445 41.93 33.17 4.22
CA PHE A 445 42.49 33.34 2.88
C PHE A 445 43.12 34.71 2.67
N THR A 446 44.39 34.72 2.26
CA THR A 446 45.12 35.90 1.81
C THR A 446 45.11 35.99 0.29
N MET A 447 44.79 37.18 -0.23
CA MET A 447 44.76 37.47 -1.67
C MET A 447 46.09 37.17 -2.36
N PHE A 448 46.01 36.64 -3.58
CA PHE A 448 47.09 36.62 -4.56
C PHE A 448 46.52 36.78 -5.98
N ASP A 449 47.36 37.24 -6.89
CA ASP A 449 46.96 37.54 -8.27
C ASP A 449 46.68 36.25 -9.07
N LEU A 450 45.48 36.14 -9.61
CA LEU A 450 45.03 35.04 -10.46
C LEU A 450 44.45 35.61 -11.77
N PRO A 451 44.74 35.00 -12.95
CA PRO A 451 44.20 35.45 -14.23
C PRO A 451 42.67 35.30 -14.30
N SER A 452 42.00 36.35 -14.78
CA SER A 452 40.62 36.72 -14.39
C SER A 452 39.49 36.24 -15.31
N HIS A 453 39.75 35.55 -16.43
CA HIS A 453 38.78 35.52 -17.52
C HIS A 453 37.66 34.46 -17.45
N GLN A 454 37.67 33.52 -16.50
CA GLN A 454 36.61 32.50 -16.35
C GLN A 454 35.85 32.53 -15.00
N MET A 455 36.13 33.52 -14.14
CA MET A 455 35.63 33.52 -12.74
C MET A 455 34.27 34.22 -12.56
N ASN A 456 33.83 35.05 -13.51
CA ASN A 456 32.70 35.97 -13.29
C ASN A 456 31.36 35.24 -13.08
N GLU A 457 31.13 34.10 -13.73
CA GLU A 457 29.88 33.33 -13.57
C GLU A 457 29.74 32.74 -12.15
N LEU A 458 30.84 32.21 -11.61
CA LEU A 458 30.85 31.62 -10.26
C LEU A 458 30.74 32.68 -9.16
N VAL A 459 31.21 33.90 -9.40
CA VAL A 459 31.04 35.01 -8.45
C VAL A 459 29.58 35.41 -8.32
N CYS A 460 28.82 35.38 -9.41
CA CYS A 460 27.39 35.68 -9.41
C CYS A 460 26.51 34.49 -8.94
N SER A 461 27.11 33.31 -8.73
CA SER A 461 26.40 32.12 -8.28
C SER A 461 25.98 32.19 -6.80
N PRO A 462 25.08 31.32 -6.32
CA PRO A 462 24.76 31.21 -4.90
C PRO A 462 25.98 31.11 -3.97
N PHE A 463 27.01 30.36 -4.38
CA PHE A 463 28.27 30.24 -3.66
C PHE A 463 29.01 31.58 -3.54
N GLY A 464 29.18 32.28 -4.67
CA GLY A 464 29.82 33.60 -4.67
C GLY A 464 29.05 34.61 -3.81
N ASN A 465 27.72 34.62 -3.91
CA ASN A 465 26.86 35.45 -3.09
C ASN A 465 26.97 35.15 -1.59
N MET A 466 27.13 33.88 -1.20
CA MET A 466 27.34 33.47 0.19
C MET A 466 28.65 34.03 0.78
N LEU A 467 29.73 34.06 -0.03
CA LEU A 467 30.99 34.67 0.39
C LEU A 467 30.91 36.20 0.45
N ILE A 468 30.32 36.84 -0.58
CA ILE A 468 30.15 38.30 -0.65
C ILE A 468 29.36 38.82 0.55
N LYS A 469 28.28 38.14 0.95
CA LYS A 469 27.45 38.52 2.10
C LYS A 469 28.21 38.53 3.42
N ASN A 470 29.28 37.75 3.55
CA ASN A 470 30.08 37.67 4.77
C ASN A 470 31.27 38.64 4.80
N GLU A 471 31.53 39.39 3.71
CA GLU A 471 32.64 40.33 3.65
C GLU A 471 32.15 41.75 3.33
N LEU A 472 32.13 42.59 4.36
CA LEU A 472 31.78 44.00 4.23
C LEU A 472 33.00 44.79 3.74
N GLY A 473 33.10 45.01 2.43
CA GLY A 473 34.17 45.81 1.85
C GLY A 473 34.04 46.02 0.34
N ILE A 474 34.59 47.13 -0.15
CA ILE A 474 34.58 47.50 -1.59
C ILE A 474 35.42 46.49 -2.42
N GLU A 475 36.41 45.84 -1.80
CA GLU A 475 37.28 44.84 -2.44
C GLU A 475 36.75 43.39 -2.35
N SER A 476 35.58 43.18 -1.74
CA SER A 476 34.97 41.85 -1.52
C SER A 476 34.85 41.03 -2.81
N SER A 477 34.42 41.65 -3.92
CA SER A 477 34.29 40.95 -5.20
C SER A 477 35.61 40.41 -5.73
N GLN A 478 36.71 41.15 -5.55
CA GLN A 478 38.03 40.72 -6.00
C GLN A 478 38.57 39.60 -5.10
N LYS A 479 38.35 39.66 -3.79
CA LYS A 479 38.78 38.59 -2.87
C LYS A 479 38.03 37.30 -3.13
N VAL A 480 36.72 37.39 -3.36
CA VAL A 480 35.87 36.26 -3.74
C VAL A 480 36.34 35.63 -5.05
N LYS A 481 36.69 36.45 -6.07
CA LYS A 481 37.29 35.96 -7.33
C LYS A 481 38.59 35.19 -7.07
N SER A 482 39.53 35.76 -6.31
CA SER A 482 40.80 35.10 -5.99
C SER A 482 40.59 33.81 -5.20
N PHE A 483 39.65 33.77 -4.26
CA PHE A 483 39.36 32.58 -3.48
C PHE A 483 38.71 31.46 -4.31
N ILE A 484 37.76 31.80 -5.19
CA ILE A 484 37.20 30.83 -6.14
C ILE A 484 38.31 30.25 -7.02
N GLY A 485 39.23 31.10 -7.50
CA GLY A 485 40.39 30.65 -8.27
C GLY A 485 41.32 29.73 -7.48
N TYR A 486 41.57 30.04 -6.21
CA TYR A 486 42.30 29.17 -5.29
C TYR A 486 41.65 27.78 -5.17
N LEU A 487 40.33 27.71 -5.00
CA LEU A 487 39.59 26.45 -4.89
C LEU A 487 39.65 25.64 -6.20
N ILE A 488 39.56 26.31 -7.35
CA ILE A 488 39.70 25.67 -8.67
C ILE A 488 41.10 25.07 -8.83
N CYS A 489 42.16 25.82 -8.49
CA CYS A 489 43.54 25.32 -8.51
C CYS A 489 43.77 24.12 -7.58
N ARG A 490 42.94 23.97 -6.54
CA ARG A 490 42.94 22.82 -5.62
C ARG A 490 42.04 21.66 -6.08
N ASN A 491 41.50 21.70 -7.29
CA ASN A 491 40.56 20.72 -7.84
C ASN A 491 39.27 20.57 -7.00
N ARG A 492 38.77 21.68 -6.42
CA ARG A 492 37.54 21.72 -5.60
C ARG A 492 36.35 22.38 -6.31
N ILE A 493 36.42 22.53 -7.64
CA ILE A 493 35.33 23.11 -8.43
C ILE A 493 34.02 22.33 -8.30
N GLU A 494 34.08 21.00 -8.17
CA GLU A 494 32.90 20.16 -7.95
C GLU A 494 32.14 20.54 -6.67
N GLU A 495 32.84 20.94 -5.62
CA GLU A 495 32.19 21.34 -4.36
C GLU A 495 31.43 22.67 -4.51
N ILE A 496 31.91 23.58 -5.36
CA ILE A 496 31.24 24.84 -5.69
C ILE A 496 29.98 24.55 -6.53
N ILE A 497 30.09 23.66 -7.52
CA ILE A 497 28.97 23.25 -8.36
C ILE A 497 27.90 22.56 -7.50
N ASP A 498 28.31 21.58 -6.69
CA ASP A 498 27.41 20.86 -5.79
C ASP A 498 26.71 21.84 -4.81
N TYR A 499 27.43 22.82 -4.25
CA TYR A 499 26.83 23.85 -3.40
C TYR A 499 25.72 24.63 -4.13
N ASN A 500 26.01 25.10 -5.34
CA ASN A 500 25.05 25.85 -6.14
C ASN A 500 23.82 25.01 -6.47
N GLU A 501 24.01 23.74 -6.83
CA GLU A 501 22.91 22.79 -7.04
C GLU A 501 22.08 22.58 -5.77
N PHE A 502 22.72 22.42 -4.61
CA PHE A 502 22.00 22.26 -3.34
C PHE A 502 21.13 23.45 -3.00
N VAL A 503 21.60 24.68 -3.24
CA VAL A 503 20.81 25.89 -2.98
C VAL A 503 19.56 25.93 -3.85
N MET A 504 19.61 25.39 -5.08
CA MET A 504 18.44 25.34 -5.97
C MET A 504 17.37 24.33 -5.52
N TYR A 505 17.70 23.38 -4.63
CA TYR A 505 16.75 22.40 -4.10
C TYR A 505 15.96 22.88 -2.87
N ILE A 506 16.42 23.95 -2.21
CA ILE A 506 15.79 24.56 -1.04
C ILE A 506 14.90 25.72 -1.51
#